data_AF-A0A8T2QAK9-F1
#
_entry.id   AF-A0A8T2QAK9-F1
#
_cell.length_a   1.000
_cell.length_b   1.000
_cell.length_c   1.000
_cell.angle_alpha   90.00
_cell.angle_beta   90.00
_cell.angle_gamma   90.00
#
_symmetry.space_group_name_H-M   'P 1'
#
loop_
_entity.id
_entity.type
_entity.pdbx_description
1 polymer ?
#
loop_
_entity_poly.entity_id
_entity_poly.type
_entity_poly.pdbx_seq_one_letter_code
_entity_poly.pdbx_strand_id
1 'polypeptide(L)'
;MDHETVAQEQEWLDMAILDLKESKQTEAVARQRVWDLLEEKSLLEKRIKLKHDSWSLEKRSLKEALASARKENKRRSIVQAFEIAALRVSLGSCKQEALIFKLRLEGAVDEVEILSSRLKILNVLLQEKDVKFHEAGKKHIEIETQLKQRLDAAKSVDAIQQKAIDVSSLTELRRKHELEIQKLKKEKHIMSLKRKEEVSSLLKEKNFAWGQFKMMEDNYSLRLDVKRQELKCAEDALKQLEVMVDELQKAHDEKTAEVSTLQLNLRSAEEELLKLRDDISKLIRYGQDAYLTCCPSRNVLSKSITNIGEQRTMCSGDKVAKLLAEKEAALMKARKSADELRLENHNLLLLYADLEERLKAKQNMKQKPPRENMKDPAYRNLSADLEACAVNSVQRSPDACAELKRRKVLAIQGETFQEDASNAVEPSSKERNDELMISEQSHGRLLQQSVSARSDSMNNTRSTNSLFKLAFNVPKVIAGK
;
A
#
# COMPACT_ATOMS: atom_id res chain seq x y z
N MET A 1 40.37 113.57 -12.77
CA MET A 1 39.98 112.17 -12.94
C MET A 1 38.67 112.21 -13.67
N ASP A 2 38.68 111.72 -14.91
CA ASP A 2 37.53 111.85 -15.80
C ASP A 2 36.42 110.93 -15.31
N HIS A 3 35.20 111.46 -15.16
CA HIS A 3 34.06 110.70 -14.65
C HIS A 3 33.78 109.39 -15.43
N GLU A 4 34.28 109.33 -16.67
CA GLU A 4 34.18 108.19 -17.57
C GLU A 4 35.05 106.99 -17.12
N THR A 5 36.24 107.21 -16.54
CA THR A 5 37.08 106.10 -16.04
C THR A 5 36.49 105.47 -14.78
N VAL A 6 35.88 106.28 -13.90
CA VAL A 6 35.20 105.81 -12.69
C VAL A 6 33.96 104.99 -13.03
N ALA A 7 33.21 105.40 -14.07
CA ALA A 7 32.04 104.66 -14.54
C ALA A 7 32.42 103.30 -15.15
N GLN A 8 33.50 103.24 -15.95
CA GLN A 8 34.01 101.99 -16.50
C GLN A 8 34.50 101.04 -15.39
N GLU A 9 35.28 101.53 -14.42
CA GLU A 9 35.71 100.72 -13.29
C GLU A 9 34.54 100.14 -12.49
N GLN A 10 33.45 100.90 -12.33
CA GLN A 10 32.23 100.44 -11.67
C GLN A 10 31.52 99.33 -12.47
N GLU A 11 31.41 99.44 -13.79
CA GLU A 11 30.82 98.38 -14.64
C GLU A 11 31.63 97.08 -14.59
N TRP A 12 32.96 97.17 -14.59
CA TRP A 12 33.84 96.00 -14.45
C TRP A 12 33.68 95.33 -13.08
N LEU A 13 33.55 96.13 -12.01
CA LEU A 13 33.28 95.61 -10.67
C LEU A 13 31.91 94.92 -10.59
N ASP A 14 30.87 95.51 -11.17
CA ASP A 14 29.52 94.93 -11.15
C ASP A 14 29.46 93.62 -11.94
N MET A 15 30.15 93.54 -13.09
CA MET A 15 30.30 92.29 -13.85
C MET A 15 31.06 91.22 -13.06
N ALA A 16 32.18 91.58 -12.42
CA ALA A 16 32.95 90.63 -11.60
C ALA A 16 32.14 90.13 -10.39
N ILE A 17 31.28 90.97 -9.80
CA ILE A 17 30.37 90.59 -8.72
C ILE A 17 29.30 89.62 -9.23
N LEU A 18 28.75 89.85 -10.43
CA LEU A 18 27.76 88.97 -11.04
C LEU A 18 28.35 87.60 -11.37
N ASP A 19 29.52 87.55 -12.00
CA ASP A 19 30.25 86.31 -12.29
C ASP A 19 30.57 85.53 -11.00
N LEU A 20 30.97 86.22 -9.93
CA LEU A 20 31.25 85.60 -8.64
C LEU A 20 29.98 85.07 -7.97
N LYS A 21 28.84 85.74 -8.14
CA LYS A 21 27.53 85.23 -7.66
C LYS A 21 27.09 84.00 -8.44
N GLU A 22 27.19 84.01 -9.77
CA GLU A 22 26.87 82.85 -10.61
C GLU A 22 27.81 81.67 -10.32
N SER A 23 29.11 81.94 -10.14
CA SER A 23 30.09 80.93 -9.73
C SER A 23 29.75 80.33 -8.36
N LYS A 24 29.36 81.14 -7.37
CA LYS A 24 28.94 80.62 -6.05
C LYS A 24 27.63 79.84 -6.13
N GLN A 25 26.70 80.25 -6.97
CA GLN A 25 25.44 79.54 -7.16
C GLN A 25 25.65 78.17 -7.83
N THR A 26 26.48 78.12 -8.87
CA THR A 26 26.85 76.85 -9.53
C THR A 26 27.63 75.94 -8.58
N GLU A 27 28.51 76.50 -7.74
CA GLU A 27 29.19 75.75 -6.68
C GLU A 27 28.20 75.18 -5.65
N ALA A 28 27.21 75.97 -5.21
CA ALA A 28 26.19 75.51 -4.28
C ALA A 28 25.33 74.37 -4.86
N VAL A 29 24.93 74.47 -6.13
CA VAL A 29 24.21 73.41 -6.85
C VAL A 29 25.08 72.16 -6.98
N ALA A 30 26.36 72.30 -7.31
CA ALA A 30 27.30 71.19 -7.38
C ALA A 30 27.47 70.49 -6.01
N ARG A 31 27.58 71.26 -4.92
CA ARG A 31 27.65 70.72 -3.55
C ARG A 31 26.38 69.95 -3.17
N GLN A 32 25.20 70.49 -3.49
CA GLN A 32 23.94 69.78 -3.27
C GLN A 32 23.89 68.48 -4.06
N ARG A 33 24.30 68.51 -5.33
CA ARG A 33 24.33 67.32 -6.18
C ARG A 33 25.27 66.23 -5.65
N VAL A 34 26.42 66.60 -5.10
CA VAL A 34 27.34 65.67 -4.43
C VAL A 34 26.68 65.05 -3.20
N TRP A 35 25.93 65.84 -2.42
CA TRP A 35 25.23 65.36 -1.25
C TRP A 35 24.14 64.34 -1.60
N ASP A 36 23.32 64.62 -2.62
CA ASP A 36 22.28 63.71 -3.11
C ASP A 36 22.89 62.39 -3.61
N LEU A 37 24.02 62.44 -4.33
CA LEU A 37 24.74 61.24 -4.80
C LEU A 37 25.33 60.42 -3.64
N LEU A 38 25.79 61.06 -2.57
CA LEU A 38 26.26 60.36 -1.38
C LEU A 38 25.11 59.65 -0.65
N GLU A 39 23.94 60.27 -0.59
CA GLU A 39 22.74 59.64 -0.02
C GLU A 39 22.26 58.46 -0.87
N GLU A 40 22.20 58.61 -2.19
CA GLU A 40 21.85 57.53 -3.12
C GLU A 40 22.84 56.35 -3.00
N LYS A 41 24.15 56.64 -2.94
CA LYS A 41 25.18 55.62 -2.71
C LYS A 41 24.93 54.85 -1.40
N SER A 42 24.63 55.56 -0.30
CA SER A 42 24.32 54.95 0.99
C SER A 42 23.08 54.04 0.93
N LEU A 43 22.03 54.46 0.21
CA LEU A 43 20.83 53.65 0.01
C LEU A 43 21.11 52.40 -0.84
N LEU A 44 21.91 52.53 -1.89
CA LEU A 44 22.32 51.40 -2.73
C LEU A 44 23.16 50.40 -1.95
N GLU A 45 24.12 50.85 -1.13
CA GLU A 45 24.91 50.00 -0.24
C GLU A 45 24.02 49.22 0.73
N LYS A 46 23.06 49.88 1.38
CA LYS A 46 22.08 49.22 2.27
C LYS A 46 21.25 48.19 1.51
N ARG A 47 20.77 48.51 0.31
CA ARG A 47 19.98 47.58 -0.52
C ARG A 47 20.80 46.36 -0.96
N ILE A 48 22.05 46.55 -1.36
CA ILE A 48 22.96 45.45 -1.73
C ILE A 48 23.20 44.55 -0.53
N LYS A 49 23.45 45.12 0.65
CA LYS A 49 23.63 44.37 1.89
C LYS A 49 22.40 43.53 2.25
N LEU A 50 21.21 44.12 2.20
CA LEU A 50 19.95 43.41 2.46
C LEU A 50 19.72 42.26 1.47
N LYS A 51 20.02 42.45 0.17
CA LYS A 51 19.92 41.37 -0.82
C LYS A 51 20.93 40.26 -0.55
N HIS A 52 22.16 40.61 -0.18
CA HIS A 52 23.19 39.63 0.17
C HIS A 52 22.81 38.79 1.39
N ASP A 53 22.26 39.42 2.42
CA ASP A 53 21.80 38.75 3.64
C ASP A 53 20.59 37.83 3.34
N SER A 54 19.65 38.30 2.52
CA SER A 54 18.51 37.51 2.04
C SER A 54 18.95 36.26 1.26
N TRP A 55 19.85 36.40 0.29
CA TRP A 55 20.41 35.26 -0.45
C TRP A 55 21.21 34.31 0.44
N SER A 56 21.92 34.84 1.43
CA SER A 56 22.65 34.02 2.39
C SER A 56 21.72 33.18 3.27
N LEU A 57 20.57 33.73 3.67
CA LEU A 57 19.52 33.00 4.39
C LEU A 57 18.87 31.92 3.52
N GLU A 58 18.50 32.27 2.28
CA GLU A 58 17.92 31.31 1.33
C GLU A 58 18.88 30.15 1.04
N LYS A 59 20.17 30.44 0.82
CA LYS A 59 21.21 29.42 0.65
C LYS A 59 21.34 28.49 1.86
N ARG A 60 21.22 29.01 3.09
CA ARG A 60 21.23 28.17 4.31
C ARG A 60 19.99 27.30 4.40
N SER A 61 18.81 27.87 4.16
CA SER A 61 17.54 27.14 4.15
C SER A 61 17.52 26.00 3.13
N LEU A 62 17.96 26.26 1.89
CA LEU A 62 18.07 25.22 0.85
C LEU A 62 19.06 24.12 1.20
N LYS A 63 20.19 24.45 1.85
CA LYS A 63 21.15 23.45 2.35
C LYS A 63 20.54 22.57 3.43
N GLU A 64 19.79 23.14 4.36
CA GLU A 64 19.08 22.40 5.41
C GLU A 64 17.99 21.50 4.81
N ALA A 65 17.22 22.01 3.85
CA ALA A 65 16.22 21.24 3.11
C ALA A 65 16.85 20.04 2.37
N LEU A 66 17.97 20.24 1.67
CA LEU A 66 18.72 19.15 1.02
C LEU A 66 19.28 18.15 2.03
N ALA A 67 19.79 18.60 3.17
CA ALA A 67 20.27 17.72 4.22
C ALA A 67 19.12 16.88 4.83
N SER A 68 17.95 17.48 5.01
CA SER A 68 16.73 16.80 5.45
C SER A 68 16.28 15.75 4.43
N ALA A 69 16.16 16.13 3.15
CA ALA A 69 15.79 15.23 2.07
C ALA A 69 16.73 14.03 1.94
N ARG A 70 18.05 14.24 2.08
CA ARG A 70 19.04 13.16 2.08
C ARG A 70 18.87 12.20 3.27
N LYS A 71 18.57 12.71 4.46
CA LYS A 71 18.29 11.86 5.63
C LYS A 71 17.02 11.03 5.42
N GLU A 72 15.97 11.64 4.88
CA GLU A 72 14.71 10.96 4.59
C GLU A 72 14.88 9.89 3.50
N ASN A 73 15.65 10.18 2.44
CA ASN A 73 15.95 9.18 1.41
C ASN A 73 16.72 7.97 1.97
N LYS A 74 17.67 8.20 2.89
CA LYS A 74 18.35 7.09 3.59
C LYS A 74 17.38 6.24 4.42
N ARG A 75 16.41 6.86 5.11
CA ARG A 75 15.37 6.12 5.84
C ARG A 75 14.53 5.26 4.91
N ARG A 76 14.06 5.82 3.79
CA ARG A 76 13.28 5.07 2.77
C ARG A 76 14.09 3.90 2.20
N SER A 77 15.36 4.11 1.88
CA SER A 77 16.24 3.05 1.41
C SER A 77 16.41 1.91 2.42
N ILE A 78 16.53 2.22 3.72
CA ILE A 78 16.60 1.20 4.77
C ILE A 78 15.27 0.43 4.90
N VAL A 79 14.13 1.13 4.85
CA VAL A 79 12.80 0.49 4.89
C VAL A 79 12.60 -0.46 3.71
N GLN A 80 12.94 -0.03 2.49
CA GLN A 80 12.87 -0.88 1.30
C GLN A 80 13.80 -2.11 1.42
N ALA A 81 15.02 -1.93 1.92
CA ALA A 81 15.95 -3.05 2.14
C ALA A 81 15.39 -4.05 3.15
N PHE A 82 14.72 -3.57 4.21
CA PHE A 82 14.05 -4.40 5.19
C PHE A 82 12.85 -5.15 4.59
N GLU A 83 12.01 -4.49 3.79
CA GLU A 83 10.87 -5.12 3.11
C GLU A 83 11.34 -6.22 2.14
N ILE A 84 12.39 -5.96 1.35
CA ILE A 84 12.99 -6.97 0.46
C ILE A 84 13.52 -8.16 1.27
N ALA A 85 14.19 -7.91 2.41
CA ALA A 85 14.68 -8.97 3.28
C ALA A 85 13.55 -9.80 3.87
N ALA A 86 12.47 -9.16 4.33
CA ALA A 86 11.28 -9.83 4.85
C ALA A 86 10.63 -10.74 3.79
N LEU A 87 10.44 -10.22 2.57
CA LEU A 87 9.90 -11.00 1.45
C LEU A 87 10.79 -12.20 1.10
N ARG A 88 12.12 -12.03 1.13
CA ARG A 88 13.07 -13.13 0.89
C ARG A 88 12.95 -14.23 1.95
N VAL A 89 12.77 -13.88 3.22
CA VAL A 89 12.57 -14.85 4.31
C VAL A 89 11.24 -15.60 4.14
N SER A 90 10.14 -14.88 3.88
CA SER A 90 8.84 -15.52 3.64
C SER A 90 8.86 -16.47 2.45
N LEU A 91 9.50 -16.07 1.34
CA LEU A 91 9.67 -16.93 0.17
C LEU A 91 10.51 -18.17 0.50
N GLY A 92 11.54 -18.03 1.33
CA GLY A 92 12.33 -19.15 1.84
C GLY A 92 11.48 -20.17 2.62
N SER A 93 10.64 -19.67 3.54
CA SER A 93 9.72 -20.52 4.32
C SER A 93 8.73 -21.26 3.43
N CYS A 94 8.09 -20.57 2.47
CA CYS A 94 7.16 -21.20 1.54
C CYS A 94 7.83 -22.28 0.67
N LYS A 95 9.08 -22.07 0.23
CA LYS A 95 9.85 -23.10 -0.50
C LYS A 95 10.13 -24.32 0.38
N GLN A 96 10.49 -24.12 1.64
CA GLN A 96 10.73 -25.22 2.58
C GLN A 96 9.45 -26.00 2.88
N GLU A 97 8.33 -25.31 3.11
CA GLU A 97 7.01 -25.95 3.29
C GLU A 97 6.62 -26.77 2.07
N ALA A 98 6.79 -26.22 0.86
CA ALA A 98 6.51 -26.94 -0.39
C ALA A 98 7.38 -28.21 -0.54
N LEU A 99 8.66 -28.16 -0.16
CA LEU A 99 9.53 -29.34 -0.15
C LEU A 99 9.07 -30.40 0.85
N ILE A 100 8.63 -30.00 2.05
CA ILE A 100 8.10 -30.93 3.05
C ILE A 100 6.82 -31.60 2.53
N PHE A 101 5.92 -30.84 1.91
CA PHE A 101 4.71 -31.41 1.29
C PHE A 101 5.05 -32.38 0.16
N LYS A 102 6.04 -32.04 -0.69
CA LYS A 102 6.52 -32.92 -1.75
C LYS A 102 7.03 -34.25 -1.18
N LEU A 103 7.90 -34.22 -0.17
CA LEU A 103 8.43 -35.43 0.48
C LEU A 103 7.34 -36.28 1.14
N ARG A 104 6.34 -35.64 1.77
CA ARG A 104 5.18 -36.35 2.34
C ARG A 104 4.34 -37.04 1.28
N LEU A 105 4.13 -36.38 0.13
CA LEU A 105 3.41 -36.97 -0.99
C LEU A 105 4.17 -38.14 -1.61
N GLU A 106 5.48 -38.00 -1.80
CA GLU A 106 6.34 -39.09 -2.27
C GLU A 106 6.27 -40.30 -1.32
N GLY A 107 6.37 -40.09 0.00
CA GLY A 107 6.21 -41.16 0.98
C GLY A 107 4.81 -41.80 0.97
N ALA A 108 3.75 -41.02 0.81
CA ALA A 108 2.39 -41.55 0.71
C ALA A 108 2.17 -42.39 -0.57
N VAL A 109 2.83 -42.02 -1.68
CA VAL A 109 2.82 -42.80 -2.92
C VAL A 109 3.49 -44.16 -2.70
N ASP A 110 4.65 -44.19 -2.05
CA ASP A 110 5.35 -45.44 -1.71
C ASP A 110 4.49 -46.34 -0.80
N GLU A 111 3.83 -45.77 0.21
CA GLU A 111 2.92 -46.52 1.10
C GLU A 111 1.75 -47.14 0.33
N VAL A 112 1.14 -46.40 -0.59
CA VAL A 112 0.06 -46.91 -1.45
C VAL A 112 0.55 -48.04 -2.35
N GLU A 113 1.77 -47.96 -2.88
CA GLU A 113 2.36 -49.02 -3.69
C GLU A 113 2.65 -50.30 -2.88
N ILE A 114 3.14 -50.16 -1.65
CA ILE A 114 3.32 -51.27 -0.70
C ILE A 114 1.98 -51.92 -0.36
N LEU A 115 0.96 -51.13 -0.04
CA LEU A 115 -0.39 -51.63 0.27
C LEU A 115 -1.02 -52.33 -0.93
N SER A 116 -0.88 -51.77 -2.13
CA SER A 116 -1.33 -52.38 -3.39
C SER A 116 -0.65 -53.74 -3.61
N SER A 117 0.67 -53.82 -3.39
CA SER A 117 1.43 -55.08 -3.50
C SER A 117 0.97 -56.13 -2.48
N ARG A 118 0.73 -55.72 -1.22
CA ARG A 118 0.18 -56.60 -0.18
C ARG A 118 -1.22 -57.10 -0.54
N LEU A 119 -2.09 -56.23 -1.04
CA LEU A 119 -3.43 -56.58 -1.50
C LEU A 119 -3.39 -57.61 -2.64
N LYS A 120 -2.48 -57.45 -3.61
CA LYS A 120 -2.28 -58.44 -4.68
C LYS A 120 -1.93 -59.81 -4.12
N ILE A 121 -0.99 -59.90 -3.18
CA ILE A 121 -0.60 -61.16 -2.53
C ILE A 121 -1.80 -61.79 -1.79
N LEU A 122 -2.52 -60.98 -1.02
CA LEU A 122 -3.68 -61.42 -0.25
C LEU A 122 -4.79 -61.98 -1.16
N ASN A 123 -4.98 -61.36 -2.32
CA ASN A 123 -5.95 -61.81 -3.32
C ASN A 123 -5.55 -63.16 -3.94
N VAL A 124 -4.26 -63.38 -4.23
CA VAL A 124 -3.75 -64.69 -4.69
C VAL A 124 -3.99 -65.77 -3.63
N LEU A 125 -3.68 -65.48 -2.36
CA LEU A 125 -3.90 -66.42 -1.26
C LEU A 125 -5.38 -66.74 -1.04
N LEU A 126 -6.27 -65.75 -1.24
CA LEU A 126 -7.72 -65.96 -1.21
C LEU A 126 -8.18 -66.87 -2.34
N GLN A 127 -7.72 -66.63 -3.57
CA GLN A 127 -8.02 -67.50 -4.71
C GLN A 127 -7.54 -68.94 -4.49
N GLU A 128 -6.34 -69.15 -3.97
CA GLU A 128 -5.86 -70.50 -3.62
C GLU A 128 -6.74 -71.19 -2.57
N LYS A 129 -7.20 -70.44 -1.56
CA LYS A 129 -8.10 -71.00 -0.55
C LYS A 129 -9.47 -71.31 -1.13
N ASP A 130 -10.03 -70.47 -1.99
CA ASP A 130 -11.30 -70.73 -2.66
C ASP A 130 -11.23 -72.00 -3.53
N VAL A 131 -10.12 -72.22 -4.24
CA VAL A 131 -9.88 -73.47 -4.98
C VAL A 131 -9.83 -74.68 -4.04
N LYS A 132 -9.08 -74.58 -2.92
CA LYS A 132 -9.01 -75.65 -1.91
C LYS A 132 -10.36 -75.93 -1.25
N PHE A 133 -11.16 -74.89 -1.00
CA PHE A 133 -12.53 -75.04 -0.49
C PHE A 133 -13.47 -75.66 -1.52
N HIS A 134 -13.32 -75.32 -2.80
CA HIS A 134 -14.07 -75.97 -3.88
C HIS A 134 -13.67 -77.44 -4.06
N GLU A 135 -12.38 -77.79 -3.95
CA GLU A 135 -11.93 -79.19 -3.98
C GLU A 135 -12.38 -79.98 -2.76
N ALA A 136 -12.28 -79.39 -1.56
CA ALA A 136 -12.80 -80.01 -0.34
C ALA A 136 -14.32 -80.15 -0.39
N GLY A 137 -15.02 -79.15 -0.93
CA GLY A 137 -16.46 -79.18 -1.18
C GLY A 137 -16.84 -80.27 -2.19
N LYS A 138 -16.11 -80.42 -3.30
CA LYS A 138 -16.30 -81.52 -4.26
C LYS A 138 -16.07 -82.88 -3.61
N LYS A 139 -14.99 -83.05 -2.86
CA LYS A 139 -14.72 -84.29 -2.10
C LYS A 139 -15.81 -84.57 -1.08
N HIS A 140 -16.34 -83.54 -0.41
CA HIS A 140 -17.45 -83.70 0.53
C HIS A 140 -18.74 -84.11 -0.18
N ILE A 141 -19.10 -83.44 -1.29
CA ILE A 141 -20.26 -83.81 -2.12
C ILE A 141 -20.09 -85.24 -2.64
N GLU A 142 -18.88 -85.61 -3.05
CA GLU A 142 -18.58 -86.95 -3.54
C GLU A 142 -18.70 -88.01 -2.43
N ILE A 143 -18.12 -87.76 -1.25
CA ILE A 143 -18.30 -88.61 -0.06
C ILE A 143 -19.77 -88.69 0.32
N GLU A 144 -20.51 -87.59 0.26
CA GLU A 144 -21.94 -87.54 0.58
C GLU A 144 -22.76 -88.33 -0.45
N THR A 145 -22.42 -88.27 -1.74
CA THR A 145 -23.02 -89.11 -2.78
C THR A 145 -22.65 -90.59 -2.63
N GLN A 146 -21.39 -90.91 -2.28
CA GLN A 146 -20.95 -92.27 -2.02
C GLN A 146 -21.61 -92.85 -0.76
N LEU A 147 -21.79 -92.03 0.28
CA LEU A 147 -22.53 -92.41 1.48
C LEU A 147 -24.02 -92.59 1.17
N LYS A 148 -24.60 -91.77 0.31
CA LYS A 148 -26.00 -91.92 -0.13
C LYS A 148 -26.17 -93.19 -0.98
N GLN A 149 -25.25 -93.47 -1.90
CA GLN A 149 -25.20 -94.72 -2.66
C GLN A 149 -24.97 -95.94 -1.74
N ARG A 150 -24.09 -95.84 -0.75
CA ARG A 150 -23.88 -96.90 0.26
C ARG A 150 -25.06 -97.06 1.19
N LEU A 151 -25.78 -95.99 1.53
CA LEU A 151 -27.00 -96.03 2.32
C LEU A 151 -28.15 -96.66 1.53
N ASP A 152 -28.25 -96.37 0.24
CA ASP A 152 -29.26 -96.97 -0.64
C ASP A 152 -28.90 -98.42 -1.02
N ALA A 153 -27.61 -98.78 -1.10
CA ALA A 153 -27.14 -100.17 -1.20
C ALA A 153 -27.33 -100.96 0.12
N ALA A 154 -27.09 -100.33 1.27
CA ALA A 154 -27.35 -100.89 2.60
C ALA A 154 -28.85 -100.99 2.94
N LYS A 155 -29.72 -100.25 2.24
CA LYS A 155 -31.17 -100.48 2.26
C LYS A 155 -31.60 -101.71 1.43
N SER A 156 -30.70 -102.29 0.62
CA SER A 156 -31.00 -103.45 -0.24
C SER A 156 -30.36 -104.77 0.20
N VAL A 157 -29.52 -104.76 1.24
CA VAL A 157 -28.90 -105.97 1.81
C VAL A 157 -29.00 -105.89 3.33
N ASP A 158 -29.92 -106.73 3.85
CA ASP A 158 -29.91 -107.34 5.19
C ASP A 158 -30.12 -106.41 6.41
N ALA A 159 -31.28 -106.42 7.07
CA ALA A 159 -31.85 -107.56 7.81
C ALA A 159 -30.76 -108.44 8.45
N ILE A 160 -30.60 -108.31 9.77
CA ILE A 160 -29.83 -109.18 10.68
C ILE A 160 -28.36 -108.76 10.91
N GLN A 161 -28.15 -107.87 11.88
CA GLN A 161 -27.62 -108.28 13.19
C GLN A 161 -27.46 -107.06 14.11
N GLN A 162 -28.39 -106.94 15.07
CA GLN A 162 -28.11 -106.34 16.36
C GLN A 162 -26.84 -106.98 16.93
N LYS A 163 -25.71 -106.29 16.79
CA LYS A 163 -24.68 -106.30 17.84
C LYS A 163 -25.05 -105.14 18.76
N ALA A 164 -25.54 -105.48 19.94
CA ALA A 164 -25.80 -104.56 21.03
C ALA A 164 -24.50 -103.84 21.41
N ILE A 165 -24.19 -102.77 20.67
CA ILE A 165 -23.30 -101.71 21.09
C ILE A 165 -24.21 -100.70 21.76
N ASP A 166 -24.17 -100.71 23.09
CA ASP A 166 -24.64 -99.67 24.01
C ASP A 166 -25.43 -98.51 23.36
N VAL A 167 -26.72 -98.73 23.09
CA VAL A 167 -27.67 -97.73 22.53
C VAL A 167 -27.79 -96.51 23.45
N SER A 168 -27.44 -96.68 24.73
CA SER A 168 -27.33 -95.58 25.69
C SER A 168 -26.23 -94.60 25.29
N SER A 169 -25.05 -95.08 24.90
CA SER A 169 -23.93 -94.22 24.49
C SER A 169 -24.21 -93.40 23.22
N LEU A 170 -24.95 -93.96 22.26
CA LEU A 170 -25.19 -93.34 20.95
C LEU A 170 -26.31 -92.28 21.02
N THR A 171 -27.32 -92.53 21.85
CA THR A 171 -28.38 -91.55 22.15
C THR A 171 -27.84 -90.38 22.98
N GLU A 172 -26.93 -90.64 23.93
CA GLU A 172 -26.20 -89.60 24.65
C GLU A 172 -25.30 -88.77 23.74
N LEU A 173 -24.56 -89.39 22.81
CA LEU A 173 -23.72 -88.69 21.85
C LEU A 173 -24.55 -87.77 20.94
N ARG A 174 -25.70 -88.26 20.46
CA ARG A 174 -26.65 -87.46 19.67
C ARG A 174 -27.13 -86.24 20.46
N ARG A 175 -27.52 -86.42 21.73
CA ARG A 175 -27.94 -85.33 22.60
C ARG A 175 -26.81 -84.30 22.82
N LYS A 176 -25.57 -84.76 23.02
CA LYS A 176 -24.39 -83.87 23.12
C LYS A 176 -24.19 -83.06 21.84
N HIS A 177 -24.28 -83.69 20.66
CA HIS A 177 -24.17 -82.98 19.38
C HIS A 177 -25.31 -81.96 19.18
N GLU A 178 -26.54 -82.29 19.56
CA GLU A 178 -27.69 -81.39 19.47
C GLU A 178 -27.49 -80.13 20.31
N LEU A 179 -27.00 -80.30 21.55
CA LEU A 179 -26.67 -79.20 22.46
C LEU A 179 -25.53 -78.33 21.90
N GLU A 180 -24.49 -78.95 21.34
CA GLU A 180 -23.38 -78.21 20.72
C GLU A 180 -23.84 -77.43 19.48
N ILE A 181 -24.70 -78.01 18.63
CA ILE A 181 -25.29 -77.31 17.49
C ILE A 181 -26.12 -76.10 17.96
N GLN A 182 -26.91 -76.25 19.03
CA GLN A 182 -27.67 -75.12 19.59
C GLN A 182 -26.75 -74.04 20.16
N LYS A 183 -25.66 -74.43 20.85
CA LYS A 183 -24.65 -73.51 21.37
C LYS A 183 -23.97 -72.74 20.24
N LEU A 184 -23.48 -73.43 19.21
CA LEU A 184 -22.85 -72.81 18.04
C LEU A 184 -23.82 -71.90 17.27
N LYS A 185 -25.10 -72.25 17.16
CA LYS A 185 -26.13 -71.37 16.57
C LYS A 185 -26.29 -70.07 17.35
N LYS A 186 -26.32 -70.13 18.69
CA LYS A 186 -26.39 -68.94 19.56
C LYS A 186 -25.13 -68.09 19.43
N GLU A 187 -23.95 -68.71 19.49
CA GLU A 187 -22.67 -68.02 19.30
C GLU A 187 -22.59 -67.34 17.93
N LYS A 188 -22.99 -68.03 16.85
CA LYS A 188 -23.07 -67.44 15.50
C LYS A 188 -23.99 -66.22 15.47
N HIS A 189 -25.14 -66.28 16.13
CA HIS A 189 -26.07 -65.16 16.19
C HIS A 189 -25.48 -63.97 16.96
N ILE A 190 -24.87 -64.21 18.13
CA ILE A 190 -24.19 -63.18 18.93
C ILE A 190 -23.07 -62.53 18.11
N MET A 191 -22.23 -63.33 17.44
CA MET A 191 -21.17 -62.82 16.58
C MET A 191 -21.71 -62.01 15.40
N SER A 192 -22.85 -62.42 14.83
CA SER A 192 -23.51 -61.62 13.79
C SER A 192 -24.02 -60.28 14.31
N LEU A 193 -24.54 -60.20 15.54
CA LEU A 193 -24.98 -58.94 16.14
C LEU A 193 -23.80 -58.01 16.42
N LYS A 194 -22.74 -58.53 17.03
CA LYS A 194 -21.50 -57.76 17.30
C LYS A 194 -20.91 -57.17 16.02
N ARG A 195 -20.84 -57.96 14.93
CA ARG A 195 -20.36 -57.46 13.63
C ARG A 195 -21.24 -56.35 13.06
N LYS A 196 -22.57 -56.45 13.20
CA LYS A 196 -23.48 -55.39 12.73
C LYS A 196 -23.30 -54.10 13.53
N GLU A 197 -23.09 -54.21 14.83
CA GLU A 197 -22.80 -53.07 15.71
C GLU A 197 -21.47 -52.40 15.36
N GLU A 198 -20.41 -53.20 15.16
CA GLU A 198 -19.08 -52.72 14.73
C GLU A 198 -19.15 -52.00 13.38
N VAL A 199 -19.81 -52.60 12.37
CA VAL A 199 -20.03 -51.95 11.06
C VAL A 199 -20.79 -50.64 11.20
N SER A 200 -21.80 -50.58 12.07
CA SER A 200 -22.56 -49.35 12.34
C SER A 200 -21.69 -48.27 12.99
N SER A 201 -20.82 -48.65 13.94
CA SER A 201 -19.86 -47.74 14.57
C SER A 201 -18.86 -47.18 13.55
N LEU A 202 -18.26 -48.05 12.73
CA LEU A 202 -17.32 -47.66 11.69
C LEU A 202 -17.97 -46.75 10.64
N LEU A 203 -19.23 -46.99 10.27
CA LEU A 203 -19.95 -46.13 9.33
C LEU A 203 -20.14 -44.71 9.89
N LYS A 204 -20.44 -44.59 11.19
CA LYS A 204 -20.57 -43.29 11.87
C LYS A 204 -19.23 -42.57 11.92
N GLU A 205 -18.16 -43.26 12.25
CA GLU A 205 -16.80 -42.70 12.25
C GLU A 205 -16.38 -42.25 10.85
N LYS A 206 -16.63 -43.07 9.81
CA LYS A 206 -16.40 -42.71 8.41
C LYS A 206 -17.12 -41.42 8.03
N ASN A 207 -18.41 -41.32 8.37
CA ASN A 207 -19.21 -40.14 8.06
C ASN A 207 -18.74 -38.91 8.84
N PHE A 208 -18.30 -39.07 10.09
CA PHE A 208 -17.70 -38.01 10.89
C PHE A 208 -16.40 -37.50 10.28
N ALA A 209 -15.45 -38.39 9.97
CA ALA A 209 -14.18 -38.04 9.34
C ALA A 209 -14.40 -37.34 8.00
N TRP A 210 -15.30 -37.87 7.16
CA TRP A 210 -15.68 -37.24 5.90
C TRP A 210 -16.26 -35.84 6.09
N GLY A 211 -17.11 -35.64 7.10
CA GLY A 211 -17.64 -34.32 7.45
C GLY A 211 -16.54 -33.32 7.83
N GLN A 212 -15.53 -33.76 8.61
CA GLN A 212 -14.38 -32.93 8.96
C GLN A 212 -13.54 -32.57 7.73
N PHE A 213 -13.27 -33.54 6.86
CA PHE A 213 -12.55 -33.30 5.61
C PHE A 213 -13.28 -32.29 4.72
N LYS A 214 -14.60 -32.43 4.57
CA LYS A 214 -15.39 -31.52 3.76
C LYS A 214 -15.37 -30.08 4.29
N MET A 215 -15.54 -29.89 5.60
CA MET A 215 -15.40 -28.55 6.21
C MET A 215 -14.01 -27.96 6.00
N MET A 216 -12.96 -28.79 6.07
CA MET A 216 -11.58 -28.34 5.86
C MET A 216 -11.35 -27.92 4.41
N GLU A 217 -11.86 -28.70 3.45
CA GLU A 217 -11.83 -28.40 2.01
C GLU A 217 -12.57 -27.09 1.70
N ASP A 218 -13.76 -26.89 2.25
CA ASP A 218 -14.54 -25.65 2.09
C ASP A 218 -13.77 -24.43 2.66
N ASN A 219 -13.17 -24.58 3.85
CA ASN A 219 -12.36 -23.52 4.47
C ASN A 219 -11.12 -23.15 3.63
N TYR A 220 -10.42 -24.14 3.08
CA TYR A 220 -9.28 -23.88 2.21
C TYR A 220 -9.69 -23.26 0.89
N SER A 221 -10.81 -23.69 0.31
CA SER A 221 -11.38 -23.11 -0.91
C SER A 221 -11.72 -21.64 -0.70
N LEU A 222 -12.41 -21.30 0.40
CA LEU A 222 -12.72 -19.92 0.76
C LEU A 222 -11.44 -19.07 0.93
N ARG A 223 -10.43 -19.60 1.62
CA ARG A 223 -9.15 -18.91 1.82
C ARG A 223 -8.43 -18.68 0.49
N LEU A 224 -8.47 -19.64 -0.43
CA LEU A 224 -7.89 -19.51 -1.76
C LEU A 224 -8.59 -18.40 -2.56
N ASP A 225 -9.92 -18.31 -2.50
CA ASP A 225 -10.66 -17.29 -3.22
C ASP A 225 -10.40 -15.88 -2.68
N VAL A 226 -10.31 -15.72 -1.35
CA VAL A 226 -9.86 -14.45 -0.74
C VAL A 226 -8.47 -14.06 -1.22
N LYS A 227 -7.52 -15.02 -1.28
CA LYS A 227 -6.16 -14.74 -1.78
C LYS A 227 -6.12 -14.40 -3.28
N ARG A 228 -6.98 -15.02 -4.09
CA ARG A 228 -7.14 -14.64 -5.50
C ARG A 228 -7.68 -13.22 -5.66
N GLN A 229 -8.66 -12.81 -4.84
CA GLN A 229 -9.18 -11.45 -4.85
C GLN A 229 -8.14 -10.42 -4.40
N GLU A 230 -7.41 -10.69 -3.31
CA GLU A 230 -6.30 -9.83 -2.86
C GLU A 230 -5.23 -9.66 -3.95
N LEU A 231 -4.87 -10.74 -4.64
CA LEU A 231 -3.91 -10.71 -5.74
C LEU A 231 -4.43 -9.85 -6.90
N LYS A 232 -5.69 -10.03 -7.31
CA LYS A 232 -6.32 -9.22 -8.36
C LYS A 232 -6.33 -7.72 -8.01
N CYS A 233 -6.68 -7.38 -6.77
CA CYS A 233 -6.62 -6.00 -6.29
C CYS A 233 -5.20 -5.41 -6.33
N ALA A 234 -4.18 -6.22 -6.01
CA ALA A 234 -2.78 -5.82 -6.08
C ALA A 234 -2.31 -5.63 -7.53
N GLU A 235 -2.73 -6.49 -8.45
CA GLU A 235 -2.47 -6.34 -9.89
C GLU A 235 -3.10 -5.06 -10.46
N ASP A 236 -4.34 -4.75 -10.10
CA ASP A 236 -5.01 -3.53 -10.54
C ASP A 236 -4.32 -2.27 -9.97
N ALA A 237 -3.86 -2.32 -8.72
CA ALA A 237 -3.05 -1.25 -8.13
C ALA A 237 -1.69 -1.08 -8.82
N LEU A 238 -1.06 -2.18 -9.24
CA LEU A 238 0.21 -2.14 -9.98
C LEU A 238 0.02 -1.48 -11.35
N LYS A 239 -1.04 -1.83 -12.08
CA LYS A 239 -1.38 -1.17 -13.37
C LYS A 239 -1.63 0.32 -13.20
N GLN A 240 -2.29 0.74 -12.13
CA GLN A 240 -2.49 2.17 -11.83
C GLN A 240 -1.15 2.89 -11.58
N LEU A 241 -0.23 2.25 -10.84
CA LEU A 241 1.10 2.80 -10.61
C LEU A 241 1.93 2.89 -11.91
N GLU A 242 1.81 1.91 -12.80
CA GLU A 242 2.46 1.96 -14.13
C GLU A 242 2.00 3.18 -14.93
N VAL A 243 0.68 3.42 -15.01
CA VAL A 243 0.13 4.61 -15.69
C VAL A 243 0.65 5.91 -15.07
N MET A 244 0.67 6.00 -13.74
CA MET A 244 1.20 7.18 -13.05
C MET A 244 2.68 7.42 -13.32
N VAL A 245 3.49 6.35 -13.39
CA VAL A 245 4.92 6.45 -13.73
C VAL A 245 5.11 6.93 -15.16
N ASP A 246 4.32 6.44 -16.10
CA ASP A 246 4.36 6.87 -17.50
C ASP A 246 3.96 8.36 -17.65
N GLU A 247 2.93 8.82 -16.94
CA GLU A 247 2.53 10.23 -16.90
C GLU A 247 3.64 11.13 -16.32
N LEU A 248 4.27 10.70 -15.22
CA LEU A 248 5.38 11.41 -14.61
C LEU A 248 6.60 11.47 -15.54
N GLN A 249 6.90 10.37 -16.24
CA GLN A 249 7.98 10.31 -17.21
C GLN A 249 7.72 11.28 -18.37
N LYS A 250 6.50 11.31 -18.92
CA LYS A 250 6.11 12.25 -19.96
C LYS A 250 6.25 13.71 -19.50
N ALA A 251 5.75 14.04 -18.31
CA ALA A 251 5.87 15.39 -17.75
C ALA A 251 7.33 15.80 -17.52
N HIS A 252 8.18 14.86 -17.08
CA HIS A 252 9.61 15.09 -16.95
C HIS A 252 10.27 15.40 -18.30
N ASP A 253 9.93 14.65 -19.35
CA ASP A 253 10.50 14.83 -20.68
C ASP A 253 10.06 16.17 -21.31
N GLU A 254 8.80 16.56 -21.12
CA GLU A 254 8.29 17.89 -21.49
C GLU A 254 9.06 19.01 -20.78
N LYS A 255 9.28 18.89 -19.46
CA LYS A 255 10.06 19.89 -18.71
C LYS A 255 11.53 19.92 -19.11
N THR A 256 12.11 18.77 -19.45
CA THR A 256 13.47 18.69 -19.96
C THR A 256 13.61 19.39 -21.33
N ALA A 257 12.60 19.24 -22.19
CA ALA A 257 12.53 19.97 -23.46
C ALA A 257 12.40 21.48 -23.23
N GLU A 258 11.49 21.93 -22.36
CA GLU A 258 11.36 23.35 -21.98
C GLU A 258 12.68 23.93 -21.46
N VAL A 259 13.36 23.24 -20.54
CA VAL A 259 14.66 23.67 -20.01
C VAL A 259 15.70 23.82 -21.14
N SER A 260 15.73 22.89 -22.09
CA SER A 260 16.64 22.94 -23.24
C SER A 260 16.36 24.16 -24.13
N THR A 261 15.08 24.49 -24.37
CA THR A 261 14.69 25.69 -25.13
C THR A 261 15.09 26.98 -24.40
N LEU A 262 14.88 27.05 -23.08
CA LEU A 262 15.28 28.20 -22.26
C LEU A 262 16.80 28.38 -22.24
N GLN A 263 17.57 27.29 -22.16
CA GLN A 263 19.03 27.33 -22.25
C GLN A 263 19.54 27.83 -23.61
N LEU A 264 18.84 27.51 -24.70
CA LEU A 264 19.17 28.02 -26.03
C LEU A 264 18.87 29.52 -26.14
N ASN A 265 17.69 29.94 -25.68
CA ASN A 265 17.30 31.35 -25.67
C ASN A 265 18.25 32.19 -24.81
N LEU A 266 18.68 31.66 -23.65
CA LEU A 266 19.66 32.32 -22.79
C LEU A 266 20.99 32.53 -23.52
N ARG A 267 21.52 31.50 -24.19
CA ARG A 267 22.76 31.59 -24.99
C ARG A 267 22.63 32.63 -26.12
N SER A 268 21.50 32.63 -26.84
CA SER A 268 21.25 33.62 -27.88
C SER A 268 21.25 35.06 -27.33
N ALA A 269 20.61 35.29 -26.18
CA ALA A 269 20.59 36.60 -25.54
C ALA A 269 21.99 37.02 -25.03
N GLU A 270 22.77 36.07 -24.51
CA GLU A 270 24.17 36.32 -24.10
C GLU A 270 25.04 36.74 -25.30
N GLU A 271 24.89 36.10 -26.46
CA GLU A 271 25.59 36.46 -27.70
C GLU A 271 25.20 37.86 -28.20
N GLU A 272 23.92 38.23 -28.15
CA GLU A 272 23.45 39.57 -28.48
C GLU A 272 24.04 40.64 -27.54
N LEU A 273 24.09 40.37 -26.24
CA LEU A 273 24.72 41.27 -25.27
C LEU A 273 26.22 41.44 -25.52
N LEU A 274 26.93 40.38 -25.92
CA LEU A 274 28.34 40.46 -26.31
C LEU A 274 28.53 41.35 -27.55
N LYS A 275 27.69 41.20 -28.58
CA LYS A 275 27.71 42.07 -29.78
C LYS A 275 27.47 43.53 -29.42
N LEU A 276 26.45 43.81 -28.61
CA LEU A 276 26.15 45.17 -28.15
C LEU A 276 27.29 45.79 -27.35
N ARG A 277 27.93 45.01 -26.47
CA ARG A 277 29.12 45.46 -25.71
C ARG A 277 30.28 45.82 -26.64
N ASP A 278 30.51 45.01 -27.67
CA ASP A 278 31.58 45.25 -28.63
C ASP A 278 31.29 46.50 -29.49
N ASP A 279 30.04 46.74 -29.87
CA ASP A 279 29.61 47.95 -30.60
C ASP A 279 29.70 49.22 -29.75
N ILE A 280 29.31 49.17 -28.47
CA ILE A 280 29.55 50.26 -27.51
C ILE A 280 31.05 50.56 -27.42
N SER A 281 31.89 49.52 -27.36
CA SER A 281 33.35 49.69 -27.29
C SER A 281 33.94 50.31 -28.56
N LYS A 282 33.36 50.05 -29.74
CA LYS A 282 33.75 50.73 -30.99
C LYS A 282 33.33 52.19 -30.98
N LEU A 283 32.10 52.49 -30.55
CA LEU A 283 31.60 53.87 -30.46
C LEU A 283 32.44 54.72 -29.50
N ILE A 284 32.84 54.17 -28.36
CA ILE A 284 33.75 54.85 -27.42
C ILE A 284 35.08 55.18 -28.11
N ARG A 285 35.67 54.23 -28.86
CA ARG A 285 36.91 54.47 -29.62
C ARG A 285 36.75 55.54 -30.69
N TYR A 286 35.69 55.46 -31.50
CA TYR A 286 35.41 56.49 -32.51
C TYR A 286 35.21 57.87 -31.88
N GLY A 287 34.55 57.95 -30.73
CA GLY A 287 34.41 59.20 -29.99
C GLY A 287 35.74 59.77 -29.48
N GLN A 288 36.65 58.90 -29.02
CA GLN A 288 38.00 59.29 -28.59
C GLN A 288 38.89 59.73 -29.76
N ASP A 289 38.87 58.99 -30.87
CA ASP A 289 39.64 59.32 -32.07
C ASP A 289 39.18 60.64 -32.66
N ALA A 290 37.87 60.85 -32.82
CA ALA A 290 37.31 62.11 -33.31
C ALA A 290 37.69 63.31 -32.43
N TYR A 291 37.78 63.10 -31.11
CA TYR A 291 38.25 64.13 -30.18
C TYR A 291 39.73 64.46 -30.36
N LEU A 292 40.55 63.49 -30.77
CA LEU A 292 41.99 63.66 -31.01
C LEU A 292 42.30 64.28 -32.38
N THR A 293 41.53 63.98 -33.44
CA THR A 293 41.80 64.50 -34.80
C THR A 293 41.26 65.92 -35.05
N CYS A 294 40.29 66.40 -34.28
CA CYS A 294 39.68 67.73 -34.50
C CYS A 294 40.34 68.89 -33.72
N CYS A 295 41.41 68.64 -32.94
CA CYS A 295 42.08 69.69 -32.16
C CYS A 295 43.61 69.68 -32.29
N PRO A 296 44.20 69.99 -33.45
CA PRO A 296 45.51 70.61 -33.47
C PRO A 296 45.34 72.11 -33.15
N SER A 297 46.12 72.60 -32.19
CA SER A 297 46.23 74.00 -31.73
C SER A 297 45.39 74.38 -30.52
N ARG A 298 45.97 74.08 -29.35
CA ARG A 298 45.76 74.87 -28.14
C ARG A 298 46.64 76.13 -28.27
N ASN A 299 46.03 77.25 -28.61
CA ASN A 299 46.26 78.54 -27.94
C ASN A 299 45.35 79.61 -28.57
N VAL A 300 44.79 80.45 -27.69
CA VAL A 300 43.87 81.56 -27.96
C VAL A 300 42.40 81.13 -28.13
N LEU A 301 41.63 81.18 -27.04
CA LEU A 301 40.34 81.89 -26.94
C LEU A 301 39.64 81.54 -25.62
N SER A 302 39.73 82.47 -24.67
CA SER A 302 39.03 82.43 -23.38
C SER A 302 37.71 83.22 -23.37
N LYS A 303 37.12 83.57 -24.51
CA LYS A 303 35.92 84.41 -24.56
C LYS A 303 35.09 84.06 -25.78
N SER A 304 34.08 83.20 -25.64
CA SER A 304 32.88 83.05 -26.50
C SER A 304 32.11 81.76 -26.14
N ILE A 305 31.66 81.60 -24.89
CA ILE A 305 30.73 80.52 -24.50
C ILE A 305 29.46 81.17 -23.93
N THR A 306 28.76 81.93 -24.76
CA THR A 306 27.39 82.40 -24.54
C THR A 306 26.71 82.54 -25.91
N ASN A 307 26.33 81.42 -26.53
CA ASN A 307 25.24 81.31 -27.53
C ASN A 307 25.37 80.02 -28.35
N ILE A 308 25.11 78.88 -27.70
CA ILE A 308 24.56 77.71 -28.40
C ILE A 308 23.38 77.23 -27.55
N GLY A 309 22.42 78.14 -27.37
CA GLY A 309 21.05 77.79 -27.06
C GLY A 309 20.37 77.35 -28.34
N GLU A 310 19.51 76.34 -28.22
CA GLU A 310 18.43 76.06 -29.16
C GLU A 310 18.85 75.67 -30.59
N GLN A 311 19.31 74.42 -30.75
CA GLN A 311 18.83 73.63 -31.90
C GLN A 311 18.95 72.13 -31.66
N ARG A 312 17.77 71.50 -31.58
CA ARG A 312 17.46 70.14 -32.03
C ARG A 312 18.27 68.99 -31.43
N THR A 313 17.71 68.37 -30.39
CA THR A 313 17.59 66.90 -30.33
C THR A 313 16.16 66.50 -29.96
N MET A 314 15.17 66.96 -30.73
CA MET A 314 13.84 66.36 -30.75
C MET A 314 13.91 65.06 -31.57
N CYS A 315 14.28 63.93 -30.94
CA CYS A 315 13.89 62.59 -31.46
C CYS A 315 14.19 61.38 -30.57
N SER A 316 14.86 61.51 -29.41
CA SER A 316 15.25 60.35 -28.58
C SER A 316 14.44 60.17 -27.29
N GLY A 317 13.84 61.23 -26.76
CA GLY A 317 13.04 61.17 -25.51
C GLY A 317 11.81 60.26 -25.61
N ASP A 318 11.05 60.37 -26.71
CA ASP A 318 9.83 59.57 -26.91
C ASP A 318 10.11 58.07 -27.04
N LYS A 319 11.26 57.70 -27.62
CA LYS A 319 11.67 56.30 -27.74
C LYS A 319 12.03 55.70 -26.38
N VAL A 320 12.71 56.47 -25.53
CA VAL A 320 13.06 56.04 -24.16
C VAL A 320 11.80 55.96 -23.29
N ALA A 321 10.90 56.94 -23.38
CA ALA A 321 9.63 56.93 -22.66
C ALA A 321 8.75 55.73 -23.07
N LYS A 322 8.68 55.42 -24.38
CA LYS A 322 7.95 54.26 -24.89
C LYS A 322 8.55 52.93 -24.40
N LEU A 323 9.87 52.80 -24.43
CA LEU A 323 10.55 51.60 -23.91
C LEU A 323 10.35 51.44 -22.40
N LEU A 324 10.36 52.53 -21.62
CA LEU A 324 10.08 52.49 -20.18
C LEU A 324 8.64 52.04 -19.92
N ALA A 325 7.66 52.59 -20.64
CA ALA A 325 6.26 52.17 -20.52
C ALA A 325 6.05 50.70 -20.89
N GLU A 326 6.71 50.20 -21.95
CA GLU A 326 6.67 48.79 -22.33
C GLU A 326 7.29 47.88 -21.25
N LYS A 327 8.41 48.30 -20.64
CA LYS A 327 9.05 47.56 -19.54
C LYS A 327 8.21 47.56 -18.27
N GLU A 328 7.56 48.68 -17.92
CA GLU A 328 6.64 48.74 -16.79
C GLU A 328 5.40 47.86 -17.00
N ALA A 329 4.83 47.85 -18.22
CA ALA A 329 3.72 46.97 -18.57
C ALA A 329 4.12 45.49 -18.48
N ALA A 330 5.31 45.12 -18.96
CA ALA A 330 5.86 43.78 -18.83
C ALA A 330 6.07 43.37 -17.36
N LEU A 331 6.57 44.29 -16.53
CA LEU A 331 6.74 44.08 -15.09
C LEU A 331 5.39 43.87 -14.38
N MET A 332 4.36 44.62 -14.75
CA MET A 332 3.01 44.45 -14.20
C MET A 332 2.39 43.12 -14.62
N LYS A 333 2.60 42.67 -15.86
CA LYS A 333 2.16 41.35 -16.32
C LYS A 333 2.87 40.22 -15.57
N ALA A 334 4.19 40.36 -15.35
CA ALA A 334 4.97 39.39 -14.58
C ALA A 334 4.53 39.32 -13.11
N ARG A 335 4.20 40.46 -12.48
CA ARG A 335 3.65 40.49 -11.11
C ARG A 335 2.31 39.77 -11.01
N LYS A 336 1.39 40.02 -11.93
CA LYS A 336 0.09 39.33 -11.98
C LYS A 336 0.25 37.81 -12.09
N SER A 337 1.11 37.36 -13.02
CA SER A 337 1.40 35.93 -13.18
C SER A 337 2.06 35.31 -11.94
N ALA A 338 2.94 36.05 -11.25
CA ALA A 338 3.54 35.58 -10.00
C ALA A 338 2.50 35.45 -8.86
N ASP A 339 1.51 36.34 -8.79
CA ASP A 339 0.44 36.27 -7.78
C ASP A 339 -0.56 35.14 -8.10
N GLU A 340 -0.84 34.87 -9.38
CA GLU A 340 -1.60 33.69 -9.81
C GLU A 340 -0.92 32.38 -9.39
N LEU A 341 0.40 32.26 -9.63
CA LEU A 341 1.19 31.09 -9.18
C LEU A 341 1.23 30.94 -7.66
N ARG A 342 1.21 32.06 -6.90
CA ARG A 342 1.11 32.01 -5.42
C ARG A 342 -0.25 31.49 -4.97
N LEU A 343 -1.33 31.90 -5.64
CA LEU A 343 -2.67 31.43 -5.35
C LEU A 343 -2.83 29.94 -5.67
N GLU A 344 -2.28 29.48 -6.79
CA GLU A 344 -2.30 28.07 -7.16
C GLU A 344 -1.49 27.20 -6.19
N ASN A 345 -0.29 27.66 -5.79
CA ASN A 345 0.49 26.97 -4.75
C ASN A 345 -0.24 26.91 -3.41
N HIS A 346 -0.99 27.96 -3.04
CA HIS A 346 -1.81 27.95 -1.84
C HIS A 346 -2.96 26.93 -1.93
N ASN A 347 -3.63 26.84 -3.09
CA ASN A 347 -4.68 25.85 -3.33
C ASN A 347 -4.14 24.41 -3.28
N LEU A 348 -2.95 24.17 -3.86
CA LEU A 348 -2.29 22.87 -3.78
C LEU A 348 -1.98 22.48 -2.33
N LEU A 349 -1.50 23.41 -1.49
CA LEU A 349 -1.26 23.15 -0.07
C LEU A 349 -2.54 22.74 0.68
N LEU A 350 -3.68 23.37 0.37
CA LEU A 350 -4.97 22.99 0.96
C LEU A 350 -5.41 21.57 0.52
N LEU A 351 -5.21 21.24 -0.76
CA LEU A 351 -5.45 19.88 -1.29
C LEU A 351 -4.57 18.82 -0.63
N TYR A 352 -3.29 19.11 -0.41
CA TYR A 352 -2.38 18.21 0.29
C TYR A 352 -2.81 17.99 1.75
N ALA A 353 -3.29 19.03 2.43
CA ALA A 353 -3.79 18.91 3.80
C ALA A 353 -5.03 17.99 3.88
N ASP A 354 -6.01 18.15 2.98
CA ASP A 354 -7.21 17.29 2.91
C ASP A 354 -6.83 15.83 2.61
N LEU A 355 -5.90 15.61 1.68
CA LEU A 355 -5.40 14.25 1.37
C LEU A 355 -4.70 13.62 2.57
N GLU A 356 -3.91 14.38 3.33
CA GLU A 356 -3.23 13.89 4.53
C GLU A 356 -4.23 13.50 5.63
N GLU A 357 -5.30 14.29 5.82
CA GLU A 357 -6.39 13.95 6.74
C GLU A 357 -7.13 12.66 6.34
N ARG A 358 -7.45 12.51 5.05
CA ARG A 358 -8.08 11.27 4.53
C ARG A 358 -7.18 10.05 4.71
N LEU A 359 -5.86 10.21 4.55
CA LEU A 359 -4.90 9.13 4.75
C LEU A 359 -4.82 8.73 6.23
N LYS A 360 -4.78 9.70 7.15
CA LYS A 360 -4.88 9.46 8.60
C LYS A 360 -6.19 8.77 8.98
N ALA A 361 -7.32 9.18 8.41
CA ALA A 361 -8.61 8.54 8.64
C ALA A 361 -8.61 7.06 8.19
N LYS A 362 -8.05 6.76 7.01
CA LYS A 362 -7.89 5.38 6.52
C LYS A 362 -6.97 4.54 7.40
N GLN A 363 -5.87 5.12 7.89
CA GLN A 363 -4.98 4.43 8.83
C GLN A 363 -5.67 4.12 10.16
N ASN A 364 -6.45 5.07 10.70
CA ASN A 364 -7.24 4.85 11.91
C ASN A 364 -8.33 3.79 11.72
N MET A 365 -8.91 3.67 10.52
CA MET A 365 -9.86 2.59 10.21
C MET A 365 -9.18 1.21 10.19
N LYS A 366 -7.94 1.10 9.68
CA LYS A 366 -7.17 -0.16 9.69
C LYS A 366 -6.68 -0.54 11.09
N GLN A 367 -6.42 0.43 11.97
CA GLN A 367 -5.96 0.20 13.34
C GLN A 367 -7.11 -0.08 14.32
N LYS A 368 -8.37 0.13 13.92
CA LYS A 368 -9.49 -0.31 14.72
C LYS A 368 -9.47 -1.84 14.71
N PRO A 369 -9.17 -2.51 15.84
CA PRO A 369 -9.22 -3.97 15.88
C PRO A 369 -10.62 -4.36 15.38
N PRO A 370 -10.72 -5.41 14.54
CA PRO A 370 -12.03 -5.89 14.10
C PRO A 370 -12.84 -6.04 15.37
N ARG A 371 -13.95 -5.31 15.47
CA ARG A 371 -14.88 -5.45 16.59
C ARG A 371 -15.09 -6.95 16.68
N GLU A 372 -14.51 -7.58 17.70
CA GLU A 372 -14.79 -8.96 18.02
C GLU A 372 -16.30 -8.94 18.14
N ASN A 373 -16.95 -9.54 17.13
CA ASN A 373 -18.38 -9.77 17.14
C ASN A 373 -18.64 -10.27 18.55
N MET A 374 -19.42 -9.50 19.33
CA MET A 374 -19.83 -9.88 20.66
C MET A 374 -20.41 -11.27 20.51
N LYS A 375 -19.58 -12.28 20.81
CA LYS A 375 -20.04 -13.64 20.97
C LYS A 375 -20.96 -13.52 22.16
N ASP A 376 -22.24 -13.65 21.84
CA ASP A 376 -23.34 -13.68 22.77
C ASP A 376 -22.87 -14.33 24.09
N PRO A 377 -22.94 -13.65 25.25
CA PRO A 377 -22.42 -14.18 26.51
C PRO A 377 -23.01 -15.55 26.87
N ALA A 378 -24.14 -15.94 26.26
CA ALA A 378 -24.71 -17.28 26.34
C ALA A 378 -23.77 -18.41 25.86
N TYR A 379 -22.87 -18.16 24.90
CA TYR A 379 -21.98 -19.20 24.38
C TYR A 379 -20.71 -19.44 25.22
N ARG A 380 -20.30 -18.49 26.08
CA ARG A 380 -19.13 -18.69 26.96
C ARG A 380 -19.44 -19.60 28.16
N ASN A 381 -20.68 -19.64 28.62
CA ASN A 381 -21.05 -20.46 29.78
C ASN A 381 -21.19 -21.95 29.44
N LEU A 382 -21.62 -22.30 28.22
CA LEU A 382 -21.75 -23.71 27.81
C LEU A 382 -20.41 -24.45 27.76
N SER A 383 -19.31 -23.79 27.38
CA SER A 383 -17.99 -24.44 27.35
C SER A 383 -17.44 -24.66 28.76
N ALA A 384 -17.61 -23.68 29.66
CA ALA A 384 -17.20 -23.80 31.05
C ALA A 384 -18.07 -24.82 31.82
N ASP A 385 -19.36 -24.88 31.53
CA ASP A 385 -20.27 -25.87 32.14
C ASP A 385 -20.01 -27.30 31.63
N LEU A 386 -19.60 -27.45 30.37
CA LEU A 386 -19.21 -28.75 29.81
C LEU A 386 -17.88 -29.25 30.39
N GLU A 387 -16.89 -28.37 30.57
CA GLU A 387 -15.63 -28.70 31.25
C GLU A 387 -15.84 -29.00 32.74
N ALA A 388 -16.69 -28.23 33.44
CA ALA A 388 -17.04 -28.49 34.84
C ALA A 388 -17.84 -29.80 35.03
N CYS A 389 -18.63 -30.20 34.04
CA CYS A 389 -19.32 -31.49 34.04
C CYS A 389 -18.38 -32.67 33.73
N ALA A 390 -17.39 -32.48 32.85
CA ALA A 390 -16.42 -33.52 32.55
C ALA A 390 -15.56 -33.88 33.78
N VAL A 391 -15.14 -32.88 34.55
CA VAL A 391 -14.33 -33.07 35.77
C VAL A 391 -15.12 -33.72 36.92
N ASN A 392 -16.45 -33.55 36.96
CA ASN A 392 -17.32 -34.15 37.98
C ASN A 392 -18.01 -35.46 37.56
N SER A 393 -17.72 -35.99 36.36
CA SER A 393 -18.40 -37.17 35.80
C SER A 393 -17.96 -38.52 36.39
N VAL A 394 -16.97 -38.53 37.30
CA VAL A 394 -16.46 -39.78 37.91
C VAL A 394 -17.38 -40.32 39.03
N GLN A 395 -18.38 -39.58 39.50
CA GLN A 395 -19.18 -40.00 40.67
C GLN A 395 -20.71 -39.82 40.58
N ARG A 396 -21.30 -39.55 39.39
CA ARG A 396 -22.76 -39.38 39.30
C ARG A 396 -23.47 -40.55 38.59
N SER A 397 -24.54 -40.99 39.25
CA SER A 397 -25.48 -42.04 38.86
C SER A 397 -25.93 -41.93 37.39
N PRO A 398 -26.13 -43.07 36.69
CA PRO A 398 -26.57 -43.14 35.28
C PRO A 398 -27.82 -42.32 34.95
N ASP A 399 -28.69 -42.03 35.92
CA ASP A 399 -29.97 -41.38 35.69
C ASP A 399 -29.86 -39.88 35.37
N ALA A 400 -28.82 -39.19 35.84
CA ALA A 400 -28.64 -37.76 35.57
C ALA A 400 -28.24 -37.47 34.10
N CYS A 401 -27.63 -38.45 33.43
CA CYS A 401 -27.22 -38.34 32.02
C CYS A 401 -28.42 -38.51 31.05
N ALA A 402 -29.48 -39.22 31.48
CA ALA A 402 -30.71 -39.36 30.71
C ALA A 402 -31.55 -38.07 30.71
N GLU A 403 -31.59 -37.35 31.83
CA GLU A 403 -32.34 -36.10 31.99
C GLU A 403 -31.77 -34.96 31.12
N LEU A 404 -30.43 -34.89 31.00
CA LEU A 404 -29.75 -33.89 30.17
C LEU A 404 -29.95 -34.14 28.66
N LYS A 405 -30.02 -35.40 28.24
CA LYS A 405 -30.37 -35.77 26.87
C LYS A 405 -31.82 -35.40 26.53
N ARG A 406 -32.76 -35.54 27.48
CA ARG A 406 -34.16 -35.08 27.30
C ARG A 406 -34.26 -33.56 27.13
N ARG A 407 -33.51 -32.77 27.91
CA ARG A 407 -33.48 -31.30 27.77
C ARG A 407 -32.92 -30.84 26.43
N LYS A 408 -31.94 -31.55 25.87
CA LYS A 408 -31.36 -31.21 24.55
C LYS A 408 -32.32 -31.49 23.39
N VAL A 409 -33.19 -32.49 23.50
CA VAL A 409 -34.21 -32.80 22.47
C VAL A 409 -35.34 -31.75 22.48
N LEU A 410 -35.73 -31.25 23.65
CA LEU A 410 -36.76 -30.21 23.76
C LEU A 410 -36.29 -28.83 23.26
N ALA A 411 -35.00 -28.50 23.38
CA ALA A 411 -34.45 -27.26 22.84
C ALA A 411 -34.40 -27.23 21.30
N ILE A 412 -34.24 -28.40 20.66
CA ILE A 412 -34.17 -28.51 19.19
C ILE A 412 -35.57 -28.52 18.55
N GLN A 413 -36.62 -28.89 19.31
CA GLN A 413 -38.00 -28.91 18.81
C GLN A 413 -38.75 -27.56 18.96
N GLY A 414 -38.12 -26.55 19.54
CA GLY A 414 -38.71 -25.22 19.75
C GLY A 414 -38.49 -24.19 18.62
N GLU A 415 -37.69 -24.50 17.59
CA GLU A 415 -37.24 -23.53 16.58
C GLU A 415 -37.85 -23.72 15.18
N THR A 416 -38.97 -24.44 15.04
CA THR A 416 -39.67 -24.55 13.75
C THR A 416 -41.02 -23.86 13.81
N PHE A 417 -41.10 -22.53 13.65
CA PHE A 417 -42.31 -21.83 13.19
C PHE A 417 -42.03 -20.34 12.89
N GLN A 418 -41.80 -20.00 11.61
CA GLN A 418 -42.32 -18.83 10.88
C GLN A 418 -41.54 -18.63 9.57
N GLU A 419 -42.01 -19.26 8.49
CA GLU A 419 -41.79 -18.77 7.13
C GLU A 419 -43.16 -18.74 6.45
N ASP A 420 -43.78 -17.56 6.46
CA ASP A 420 -44.90 -17.23 5.58
C ASP A 420 -44.41 -16.24 4.52
N ALA A 421 -44.51 -16.71 3.28
CA ALA A 421 -44.94 -16.01 2.08
C ALA A 421 -44.35 -14.63 1.74
N SER A 422 -43.62 -14.59 0.61
CA SER A 422 -43.84 -13.57 -0.44
C SER A 422 -43.34 -14.09 -1.78
N ASN A 423 -44.28 -14.61 -2.57
CA ASN A 423 -44.18 -14.72 -4.02
C ASN A 423 -44.19 -13.31 -4.64
N ALA A 424 -43.40 -13.10 -5.69
CA ALA A 424 -43.90 -12.88 -7.06
C ALA A 424 -43.08 -11.86 -7.88
N VAL A 425 -43.04 -12.17 -9.18
CA VAL A 425 -42.89 -11.28 -10.35
C VAL A 425 -41.46 -10.96 -10.81
N GLU A 426 -40.97 -11.79 -11.76
CA GLU A 426 -40.19 -11.29 -12.90
C GLU A 426 -41.05 -10.34 -13.74
N PRO A 427 -40.44 -9.41 -14.48
CA PRO A 427 -40.49 -9.66 -15.92
C PRO A 427 -39.21 -9.35 -16.69
N SER A 428 -39.09 -10.14 -17.75
CA SER A 428 -38.23 -9.98 -18.90
C SER A 428 -38.35 -8.62 -19.62
N SER A 429 -37.23 -8.26 -20.26
CA SER A 429 -37.11 -7.81 -21.66
C SER A 429 -36.83 -6.33 -21.97
N LYS A 430 -35.87 -6.20 -22.91
CA LYS A 430 -35.73 -5.23 -24.02
C LYS A 430 -35.01 -3.89 -23.79
N GLU A 431 -33.83 -3.84 -24.44
CA GLU A 431 -33.41 -2.84 -25.43
C GLU A 431 -34.09 -1.46 -25.40
N ARG A 432 -33.25 -0.42 -25.23
CA ARG A 432 -33.23 0.76 -26.11
C ARG A 432 -31.96 1.57 -25.87
N ASN A 433 -31.22 1.79 -26.95
CA ASN A 433 -30.40 2.98 -27.13
C ASN A 433 -31.32 4.20 -27.06
N ASP A 434 -30.86 5.29 -26.45
CA ASP A 434 -30.80 6.59 -27.13
C ASP A 434 -30.00 7.61 -26.32
N GLU A 435 -29.41 8.47 -27.12
CA GLU A 435 -28.52 9.60 -26.91
C GLU A 435 -29.13 10.80 -26.15
N LEU A 436 -28.21 11.72 -25.77
CA LEU A 436 -28.35 13.18 -25.61
C LEU A 436 -28.52 13.82 -24.21
N MET A 437 -27.51 14.67 -23.93
CA MET A 437 -27.57 16.08 -23.53
C MET A 437 -27.63 16.49 -22.05
N ILE A 438 -26.50 17.07 -21.64
CA ILE A 438 -26.33 18.41 -21.03
C ILE A 438 -27.38 18.84 -19.99
N SER A 439 -26.91 19.01 -18.75
CA SER A 439 -27.33 20.12 -17.89
C SER A 439 -26.30 20.32 -16.77
N GLU A 440 -25.32 21.18 -17.03
CA GLU A 440 -24.69 22.00 -16.00
C GLU A 440 -25.76 22.92 -15.41
N GLN A 441 -26.02 22.86 -14.11
CA GLN A 441 -26.34 24.08 -13.35
C GLN A 441 -26.36 23.85 -11.84
N SER A 442 -25.62 24.73 -11.17
CA SER A 442 -25.86 25.26 -9.82
C SER A 442 -25.73 24.29 -8.66
N HIS A 443 -24.80 24.55 -7.74
CA HIS A 443 -25.06 24.58 -6.30
C HIS A 443 -24.01 25.49 -5.65
N GLY A 444 -24.37 26.77 -5.57
CA GLY A 444 -23.72 27.75 -4.70
C GLY A 444 -24.64 28.06 -3.52
N ARG A 445 -24.00 28.32 -2.37
CA ARG A 445 -24.53 28.79 -1.07
C ARG A 445 -25.08 27.73 -0.13
N LEU A 446 -24.33 27.46 0.93
CA LEU A 446 -24.72 27.79 2.31
C LEU A 446 -23.63 27.31 3.28
N LEU A 447 -22.94 28.24 3.94
CA LEU A 447 -22.76 28.31 5.40
C LEU A 447 -21.70 29.36 5.74
N GLN A 448 -22.21 30.57 5.97
CA GLN A 448 -21.61 31.55 6.88
C GLN A 448 -22.06 31.19 8.31
N GLN A 449 -21.25 31.59 9.30
CA GLN A 449 -21.48 31.59 10.75
C GLN A 449 -20.90 30.41 11.54
N SER A 450 -19.65 30.56 11.98
CA SER A 450 -19.34 30.62 13.42
C SER A 450 -17.87 31.00 13.63
N VAL A 451 -17.65 32.30 13.87
CA VAL A 451 -16.48 32.81 14.57
C VAL A 451 -16.92 32.97 16.02
N SER A 452 -16.22 32.35 16.98
CA SER A 452 -15.63 33.06 18.12
C SER A 452 -15.01 32.10 19.15
N ALA A 453 -13.89 32.57 19.70
CA ALA A 453 -13.30 32.22 21.00
C ALA A 453 -12.54 30.89 21.14
N ARG A 454 -11.21 30.97 20.98
CA ARG A 454 -10.25 30.81 22.09
C ARG A 454 -8.81 31.01 21.61
N SER A 455 -8.29 32.20 21.92
CA SER A 455 -6.87 32.45 22.12
C SER A 455 -6.47 32.14 23.57
N ASP A 456 -5.17 31.91 23.74
CA ASP A 456 -4.39 31.92 24.99
C ASP A 456 -4.24 30.58 25.74
N SER A 457 -3.11 29.90 25.51
CA SER A 457 -2.26 29.44 26.61
C SER A 457 -0.85 29.13 26.11
N MET A 458 0.09 29.94 26.60
CA MET A 458 1.54 29.82 26.40
C MET A 458 2.13 28.60 27.13
N ASN A 459 3.28 28.17 26.59
CA ASN A 459 4.45 27.64 27.29
C ASN A 459 4.27 26.47 28.26
N ASN A 460 4.76 25.28 27.84
CA ASN A 460 5.72 24.58 28.69
C ASN A 460 6.55 23.55 27.92
N THR A 461 7.80 23.92 27.65
CA THR A 461 8.91 23.02 27.42
C THR A 461 9.24 22.28 28.72
N ARG A 462 9.11 20.95 28.75
CA ARG A 462 9.83 20.12 29.73
C ARG A 462 10.27 18.79 29.12
N SER A 463 11.55 18.83 28.73
CA SER A 463 12.55 17.76 28.83
C SER A 463 12.13 16.51 29.62
N THR A 464 12.11 15.37 28.94
CA THR A 464 12.40 14.07 29.53
C THR A 464 13.33 13.27 28.62
N ASN A 465 14.64 13.47 28.84
CA ASN A 465 15.64 12.44 28.60
C ASN A 465 15.52 11.39 29.70
N SER A 466 15.00 10.20 29.40
CA SER A 466 15.30 8.98 30.16
C SER A 466 15.25 7.78 29.20
N LEU A 467 16.41 7.18 28.93
CA LEU A 467 16.82 5.89 29.47
C LEU A 467 15.93 4.72 29.04
N PHE A 468 16.23 4.16 27.86
CA PHE A 468 16.01 2.73 27.59
C PHE A 468 17.37 2.07 27.32
N LYS A 469 17.94 1.47 28.37
CA LYS A 469 18.92 0.38 28.25
C LYS A 469 18.11 -0.89 27.96
N LEU A 470 18.12 -1.36 26.71
CA LEU A 470 17.72 -2.72 26.40
C LEU A 470 18.99 -3.57 26.30
N ALA A 471 19.15 -4.46 27.29
CA ALA A 471 20.19 -5.46 27.35
C ALA A 471 19.99 -6.47 26.21
N PHE A 472 21.00 -6.59 25.33
CA PHE A 472 21.13 -7.73 24.45
C PHE A 472 21.61 -8.93 25.28
N ASN A 473 20.71 -9.88 25.51
CA ASN A 473 21.04 -11.18 26.07
C ASN A 473 21.45 -12.08 24.89
N VAL A 474 22.76 -12.26 24.69
CA VAL A 474 23.32 -13.20 23.71
C VAL A 474 23.54 -14.54 24.41
N PRO A 475 22.92 -15.65 23.97
CA PRO A 475 23.21 -16.97 24.52
C PRO A 475 24.64 -17.38 24.16
N LYS A 476 25.42 -17.69 25.20
CA LYS A 476 26.72 -18.34 25.13
C LYS A 476 26.51 -19.77 24.57
N VAL A 477 26.96 -20.02 23.34
CA VAL A 477 27.09 -21.38 22.82
C VAL A 477 28.24 -22.05 23.57
N ILE A 478 27.89 -23.04 24.38
CA ILE A 478 28.83 -23.96 25.03
C ILE A 478 29.28 -24.95 23.96
N ALA A 479 30.55 -24.85 23.57
CA ALA A 479 31.23 -25.92 22.86
C ALA A 479 31.40 -27.11 23.82
N GLY A 480 30.95 -28.29 23.38
CA GLY A 480 31.08 -29.53 24.13
C GLY A 480 30.96 -30.75 23.23
N LYS A 481 32.12 -31.41 23.06
CA LYS A 481 32.45 -32.66 22.34
C LYS A 481 32.63 -32.58 20.83
#